data_AF-A0A812MIR1-F1
#
_entry.id   AF-A0A812MIR1-F1
#
_cell.length_a   1.000
_cell.length_b   1.000
_cell.length_c   1.000
_cell.angle_alpha   90.00
_cell.angle_beta   90.00
_cell.angle_gamma   90.00
#
_symmetry.space_group_name_H-M   'P 1'
#
loop_
_entity.id
_entity.type
_entity.pdbx_description
1 polymer ?
#
loop_
_entity_poly.entity_id
_entity_poly.type
_entity_poly.pdbx_seq_one_letter_code
_entity_poly.pdbx_strand_id
1 'polypeptide(L)'
;VRKPAAEMDSSLSYAPRLASPPLHGGRPSFPDEHDAALACAANRPKYSGPKLQTVARSSSEFEAVTKYFKSTLGANSCEVEQLERIDNNKVQCRLFRGSSEHTLMFHGCRTPANETKILQDGFQVQSCQSGGMNYGTWFAYNAKYSNLGYAFTDREGFKHMFICVVSYYYTVMDNLEMRVVGQGCAYPQWLIKYKSEPYPSYSAAF
;
A
#
# COMPACT_ATOMS: atom_id res chain seq x y z
N VAL A 1 -31.35 1.61 3.91
CA VAL A 1 -31.22 2.98 3.36
C VAL A 1 -29.73 3.26 3.16
N ARG A 2 -29.25 3.40 1.91
CA ARG A 2 -27.84 3.73 1.64
C ARG A 2 -27.60 5.19 2.04
N LYS A 3 -26.68 5.42 2.97
CA LYS A 3 -26.25 6.78 3.36
C LYS A 3 -25.55 7.41 2.14
N PRO A 4 -25.87 8.66 1.75
CA PRO A 4 -25.16 9.32 0.65
C PRO A 4 -23.66 9.35 0.93
N ALA A 5 -22.86 9.29 -0.14
CA ALA A 5 -21.42 9.48 -0.04
C ALA A 5 -21.16 10.80 0.69
N ALA A 6 -20.20 10.83 1.61
CA ALA A 6 -19.73 12.11 2.15
C ALA A 6 -19.26 12.94 0.94
N GLU A 7 -19.78 14.15 0.80
CA GLU A 7 -19.33 15.06 -0.24
C GLU A 7 -17.81 15.17 -0.16
N MET A 8 -17.14 14.86 -1.28
CA MET A 8 -15.73 15.21 -1.42
C MET A 8 -15.66 16.73 -1.27
N ASP A 9 -14.81 17.19 -0.35
CA ASP A 9 -14.57 18.60 -0.13
C ASP A 9 -14.15 19.25 -1.46
N SER A 10 -15.05 20.04 -2.04
CA SER A 10 -14.87 20.71 -3.32
C SER A 10 -13.81 21.82 -3.26
N SER A 11 -13.31 22.16 -2.07
CA SER A 11 -12.24 23.16 -1.89
C SER A 11 -10.85 22.64 -2.26
N LEU A 12 -10.66 21.32 -2.36
CA LEU A 12 -9.42 20.72 -2.82
C LEU A 12 -9.46 20.58 -4.35
N SER A 13 -8.66 21.40 -5.05
CA SER A 13 -8.41 21.27 -6.50
C SER A 13 -7.62 19.98 -6.78
N TYR A 14 -8.32 18.85 -6.83
CA TYR A 14 -7.73 17.59 -7.24
C TYR A 14 -7.38 17.62 -8.73
N ALA A 15 -6.31 16.92 -9.09
CA ALA A 15 -6.01 16.60 -10.47
C ALA A 15 -7.20 15.84 -11.10
N PRO A 16 -7.47 16.03 -12.40
CA PRO A 16 -8.50 15.27 -13.09
C PRO A 16 -8.25 13.76 -12.96
N ARG A 17 -9.30 13.02 -12.62
CA ARG A 17 -9.26 11.55 -12.59
C ARG A 17 -9.04 11.00 -14.00
N LEU A 18 -8.26 9.93 -14.13
CA LEU A 18 -8.20 9.12 -15.34
C LEU A 18 -9.56 8.46 -15.63
N ALA A 19 -10.08 8.67 -16.84
CA ALA A 19 -11.35 8.10 -17.27
C ALA A 19 -11.31 6.56 -17.34
N SER A 20 -10.16 6.00 -17.70
CA SER A 20 -9.91 4.56 -17.82
C SER A 20 -8.46 4.21 -17.43
N PRO A 21 -8.16 2.93 -17.14
CA PRO A 21 -6.78 2.42 -17.14
C PRO A 21 -6.05 2.81 -18.43
N PRO A 22 -4.82 3.35 -18.35
CA PRO A 22 -4.01 3.55 -19.54
C PRO A 22 -3.67 2.21 -20.18
N LEU A 23 -3.54 2.17 -21.50
CA LEU A 23 -3.22 0.94 -22.26
C LEU A 23 -1.93 0.27 -21.75
N HIS A 24 -0.97 1.08 -21.31
CA HIS A 24 0.30 0.66 -20.71
C HIS A 24 0.37 0.97 -19.21
N GLY A 25 -0.75 0.89 -18.50
CA GLY A 25 -0.78 0.96 -17.04
C GLY A 25 0.02 -0.17 -16.40
N GLY A 26 0.46 0.04 -15.17
CA GLY A 26 1.20 -0.99 -14.47
C GLY A 26 0.32 -2.18 -14.12
N ARG A 27 0.98 -3.31 -13.89
CA ARG A 27 0.36 -4.58 -13.50
C ARG A 27 1.25 -5.27 -12.47
N PRO A 28 0.68 -6.11 -11.59
CA PRO A 28 1.48 -6.97 -10.73
C PRO A 28 2.48 -7.79 -11.57
N SER A 29 3.76 -7.73 -11.23
CA SER A 29 4.81 -8.48 -11.95
C SER A 29 4.78 -9.99 -11.66
N PHE A 30 4.04 -10.40 -10.62
CA PHE A 30 3.91 -11.78 -10.15
C PHE A 30 2.41 -12.06 -9.92
N PRO A 31 1.63 -12.35 -10.97
CA PRO A 31 0.17 -12.41 -10.90
C PRO A 31 -0.32 -13.54 -9.98
N ASP A 32 0.30 -14.73 -10.01
CA ASP A 32 -0.15 -15.85 -9.19
C ASP A 32 0.05 -15.59 -7.69
N GLU A 33 1.24 -15.08 -7.30
CA GLU A 33 1.50 -14.65 -5.92
C GLU A 33 0.61 -13.46 -5.50
N HIS A 34 0.38 -12.52 -6.41
CA HIS A 34 -0.51 -11.38 -6.18
C HIS A 34 -1.93 -11.86 -5.87
N ASP A 35 -2.48 -12.76 -6.68
CA ASP A 35 -3.86 -13.22 -6.54
C ASP A 35 -4.04 -14.05 -5.26
N ALA A 36 -3.05 -14.88 -4.90
CA ALA A 36 -3.04 -15.59 -3.63
C ALA A 36 -3.04 -14.63 -2.42
N ALA A 37 -2.20 -13.59 -2.45
CA ALA A 37 -2.18 -12.57 -1.40
C ALA A 37 -3.49 -11.75 -1.38
N LEU A 38 -4.03 -11.39 -2.55
CA LEU A 38 -5.26 -10.63 -2.66
C LEU A 38 -6.47 -11.42 -2.14
N ALA A 39 -6.52 -12.73 -2.35
CA ALA A 39 -7.55 -13.60 -1.80
C ALA A 39 -7.57 -13.56 -0.25
N CYS A 40 -6.39 -13.45 0.38
CA CYS A 40 -6.29 -13.26 1.84
C CYS A 40 -6.89 -11.91 2.29
N ALA A 41 -6.79 -10.88 1.44
CA ALA A 41 -7.41 -9.59 1.70
C ALA A 41 -8.94 -9.62 1.65
N ALA A 42 -9.58 -10.62 1.03
CA ALA A 42 -11.04 -10.70 0.93
C ALA A 42 -11.69 -11.33 2.18
N ASN A 43 -11.01 -12.28 2.83
CA ASN A 43 -11.55 -13.08 3.93
C ASN A 43 -11.26 -12.45 5.30
N ARG A 44 -11.91 -11.33 5.64
CA ARG A 44 -11.62 -10.59 6.88
C ARG A 44 -12.66 -10.80 7.98
N PRO A 45 -12.23 -11.05 9.24
CA PRO A 45 -13.07 -10.81 10.39
C PRO A 45 -13.36 -9.31 10.52
N LYS A 46 -14.54 -8.95 11.02
CA LYS A 46 -14.94 -7.55 11.25
C LYS A 46 -14.78 -7.20 12.73
N TYR A 47 -13.81 -6.36 13.11
CA TYR A 47 -13.67 -5.87 14.50
C TYR A 47 -13.97 -4.37 14.63
N SER A 48 -14.47 -3.96 15.80
CA SER A 48 -14.72 -2.54 16.08
C SER A 48 -13.42 -1.80 16.48
N GLY A 49 -12.80 -1.09 15.53
CA GLY A 49 -11.72 -0.12 15.78
C GLY A 49 -10.36 -0.49 15.16
N PRO A 50 -9.40 0.46 15.08
CA PRO A 50 -8.06 0.22 14.57
C PRO A 50 -7.34 -0.80 15.46
N LYS A 51 -7.06 -1.99 14.92
CA LYS A 51 -6.30 -3.05 15.59
C LYS A 51 -5.24 -3.60 14.66
N LEU A 52 -4.03 -3.73 15.19
CA LEU A 52 -2.99 -4.55 14.60
C LEU A 52 -3.13 -5.96 15.14
N GLN A 53 -3.19 -6.94 14.24
CA GLN A 53 -3.21 -8.35 14.57
C GLN A 53 -2.00 -9.02 13.94
N THR A 54 -1.10 -9.56 14.76
CA THR A 54 0.01 -10.37 14.27
C THR A 54 -0.53 -11.58 13.49
N VAL A 55 -0.06 -11.74 12.25
CA VAL A 55 -0.38 -12.88 11.41
C VAL A 55 0.58 -14.01 11.77
N ALA A 56 0.06 -15.18 12.13
CA ALA A 56 0.89 -16.32 12.53
C ALA A 56 1.80 -16.77 11.38
N ARG A 57 3.10 -16.97 11.65
CA ARG A 57 4.10 -17.38 10.64
C ARG A 57 3.75 -18.69 9.91
N SER A 58 3.00 -19.58 10.56
CA SER A 58 2.54 -20.86 10.00
C SER A 58 1.22 -20.77 9.21
N SER A 59 0.62 -19.57 9.10
CA SER A 59 -0.64 -19.39 8.38
C SER A 59 -0.42 -19.23 6.87
N SER A 60 -1.42 -19.66 6.09
CA SER A 60 -1.43 -19.45 4.63
C SER A 60 -1.42 -17.97 4.24
N GLU A 61 -1.98 -17.08 5.05
CA GLU A 61 -1.91 -15.63 4.83
C GLU A 61 -0.50 -15.10 4.95
N PHE A 62 0.24 -15.51 6.00
CA PHE A 62 1.63 -15.11 6.16
C PHE A 62 2.45 -15.60 4.96
N GLU A 63 2.30 -16.86 4.57
CA GLU A 63 2.99 -17.43 3.43
C GLU A 63 2.67 -16.66 2.14
N ALA A 64 1.40 -16.50 1.78
CA ALA A 64 0.98 -15.85 0.54
C ALA A 64 1.46 -14.39 0.46
N VAL A 65 1.23 -13.61 1.52
CA VAL A 65 1.57 -12.18 1.56
C VAL A 65 3.08 -11.97 1.54
N THR A 66 3.84 -12.76 2.33
CA THR A 66 5.30 -12.62 2.37
C THR A 66 5.98 -13.17 1.11
N LYS A 67 5.41 -14.21 0.48
CA LYS A 67 5.89 -14.70 -0.83
C LYS A 67 5.73 -13.60 -1.88
N TYR A 68 4.54 -13.00 -2.00
CA TYR A 68 4.32 -11.90 -2.96
C TYR A 68 5.24 -10.70 -2.69
N PHE A 69 5.38 -10.30 -1.43
CA PHE A 69 6.30 -9.24 -1.03
C PHE A 69 7.76 -9.55 -1.43
N LYS A 70 8.26 -10.75 -1.12
CA LYS A 70 9.65 -11.15 -1.44
C LYS A 70 9.89 -11.18 -2.95
N SER A 71 8.96 -11.73 -3.73
CA SER A 71 9.06 -11.75 -5.20
C SER A 71 9.17 -10.33 -5.78
N THR A 72 8.32 -9.40 -5.30
CA THR A 72 8.31 -8.01 -5.79
C THR A 72 9.43 -7.13 -5.22
N LEU A 73 10.07 -7.54 -4.12
CA LEU A 73 11.24 -6.87 -3.57
C LEU A 73 12.49 -7.11 -4.42
N GLY A 74 12.59 -8.29 -5.04
CA GLY A 74 13.71 -8.65 -5.93
C GLY A 74 15.07 -8.71 -5.22
N ALA A 75 15.08 -8.90 -3.90
CA ALA A 75 16.29 -9.06 -3.09
C ALA A 75 16.61 -10.55 -2.90
N ASN A 76 17.87 -10.93 -3.09
CA ASN A 76 18.34 -12.31 -2.92
C ASN A 76 18.17 -12.81 -1.47
N SER A 77 18.23 -11.88 -0.51
CA SER A 77 17.98 -12.15 0.91
C SER A 77 17.03 -11.11 1.48
N CYS A 78 15.91 -11.60 2.00
CA CYS A 78 14.96 -10.81 2.76
C CYS A 78 14.42 -11.65 3.92
N GLU A 79 14.64 -11.15 5.12
CA GLU A 79 14.10 -11.72 6.34
C GLU A 79 12.86 -10.93 6.73
N VAL A 80 11.70 -11.60 6.76
CA VAL A 80 10.47 -11.01 7.26
C VAL A 80 10.34 -11.36 8.73
N GLU A 81 10.38 -10.34 9.57
CA GLU A 81 10.28 -10.51 11.01
C GLU A 81 8.83 -10.61 11.46
N GLN A 82 8.00 -9.70 10.96
CA GLN A 82 6.61 -9.59 11.40
C GLN A 82 5.71 -9.19 10.23
N LEU A 83 4.53 -9.79 10.22
CA LEU A 83 3.41 -9.36 9.40
C LEU A 83 2.25 -9.06 10.32
N GLU A 84 1.71 -7.86 10.23
CA GLU A 84 0.54 -7.44 10.99
C GLU A 84 -0.60 -7.12 10.03
N ARG A 85 -1.76 -7.72 10.30
CA ARG A 85 -3.01 -7.37 9.64
C ARG A 85 -3.58 -6.13 10.30
N ILE A 86 -3.99 -5.18 9.48
CA ILE A 86 -4.63 -3.94 9.94
C ILE A 86 -6.15 -4.13 9.81
N ASP A 87 -6.87 -4.06 10.93
CA ASP A 87 -8.32 -3.88 10.93
C ASP A 87 -8.64 -2.44 11.32
N ASN A 88 -9.13 -1.66 10.37
CA ASN A 88 -9.66 -0.32 10.60
C ASN A 88 -10.93 -0.11 9.78
N ASN A 89 -12.04 -0.63 10.30
CA ASN A 89 -13.36 -0.54 9.66
C ASN A 89 -13.77 0.88 9.20
N LYS A 90 -13.40 1.93 9.97
CA LYS A 90 -13.67 3.34 9.62
C LYS A 90 -13.02 3.71 8.28
N VAL A 91 -11.77 3.31 8.07
CA VAL A 91 -11.02 3.56 6.83
C VAL A 91 -11.48 2.63 5.73
N GLN A 92 -11.69 1.35 6.05
CA GLN A 92 -12.12 0.33 5.09
C GLN A 92 -13.44 0.70 4.40
N CYS A 93 -14.42 1.20 5.15
CA CYS A 93 -15.73 1.60 4.63
C CYS A 93 -15.68 2.76 3.62
N ARG A 94 -14.54 3.45 3.49
CA ARG A 94 -14.33 4.49 2.46
C ARG A 94 -13.94 3.88 1.11
N LEU A 95 -13.15 2.80 1.12
CA LEU A 95 -12.61 2.17 -0.09
C LEU A 95 -13.68 1.48 -0.95
N PHE A 96 -14.59 0.74 -0.32
CA PHE A 96 -15.55 -0.14 -1.01
C PHE A 96 -16.81 0.59 -1.55
N ARG A 97 -16.79 1.92 -1.65
CA ARG A 97 -17.98 2.69 -2.05
C ARG A 97 -18.16 2.86 -3.56
N GLY A 98 -17.15 2.55 -4.39
CA GLY A 98 -17.18 2.98 -5.80
C GLY A 98 -16.60 2.04 -6.87
N SER A 99 -15.97 0.91 -6.54
CA SER A 99 -15.36 0.04 -7.56
C SER A 99 -15.14 -1.39 -7.06
N SER A 100 -15.36 -2.38 -7.93
CA SER A 100 -14.91 -3.77 -7.72
C SER A 100 -13.45 -3.97 -8.11
N GLU A 101 -12.85 -3.08 -8.91
CA GLU A 101 -11.47 -3.20 -9.35
C GLU A 101 -10.50 -2.62 -8.31
N HIS A 102 -9.74 -3.53 -7.71
CA HIS A 102 -8.70 -3.22 -6.75
C HIS A 102 -7.52 -4.19 -6.94
N THR A 103 -6.34 -3.74 -6.56
CA THR A 103 -5.08 -4.51 -6.66
C THR A 103 -4.27 -4.32 -5.39
N LEU A 104 -3.32 -5.22 -5.13
CA LEU A 104 -2.32 -4.99 -4.10
C LEU A 104 -1.19 -4.11 -4.62
N MET A 105 -0.77 -3.14 -3.81
CA MET A 105 0.36 -2.26 -4.07
C MET A 105 1.11 -1.93 -2.78
N PHE A 106 2.30 -1.37 -2.90
CA PHE A 106 3.21 -1.10 -1.79
C PHE A 106 3.30 0.39 -1.50
N HIS A 107 3.41 0.75 -0.22
CA HIS A 107 3.64 2.11 0.23
C HIS A 107 4.67 2.13 1.36
N GLY A 108 5.77 2.85 1.15
CA GLY A 108 6.73 3.12 2.21
C GLY A 108 6.26 4.28 3.10
N CYS A 109 6.33 4.11 4.41
CA CYS A 109 6.16 5.19 5.38
C CYS A 109 7.54 5.70 5.80
N ARG A 110 7.80 7.02 5.80
CA ARG A 110 9.16 7.53 6.09
C ARG A 110 9.48 7.72 7.57
N THR A 111 8.46 7.78 8.44
CA THR A 111 8.64 8.06 9.87
C THR A 111 7.64 7.28 10.72
N PRO A 112 7.96 6.98 11.99
CA PRO A 112 7.01 6.35 12.93
C PRO A 112 5.74 7.17 13.12
N ALA A 113 5.86 8.51 13.10
CA ALA A 113 4.72 9.41 13.22
C ALA A 113 3.78 9.30 12.01
N ASN A 114 4.33 9.13 10.80
CA ASN A 114 3.53 8.93 9.59
C ASN A 114 2.86 7.54 9.58
N GLU A 115 3.59 6.50 9.97
CA GLU A 115 3.04 5.14 10.13
C GLU A 115 1.86 5.12 11.11
N THR A 116 2.03 5.69 12.30
CA THR A 116 0.98 5.80 13.32
C THR A 116 -0.26 6.50 12.78
N LYS A 117 -0.10 7.61 12.04
CA LYS A 117 -1.22 8.33 11.42
C LYS A 117 -1.94 7.49 10.36
N ILE A 118 -1.20 6.75 9.52
CA ILE A 118 -1.79 5.88 8.50
C ILE A 118 -2.59 4.75 9.15
N LEU A 119 -2.08 4.16 10.24
CA LEU A 119 -2.80 3.12 10.99
C LEU A 119 -4.12 3.63 11.58
N GLN A 120 -4.11 4.86 12.11
CA GLN A 120 -5.28 5.47 12.76
C GLN A 120 -6.33 5.97 11.76
N ASP A 121 -5.91 6.70 10.73
CA ASP A 121 -6.82 7.47 9.87
C ASP A 121 -6.81 7.03 8.40
N GLY A 122 -5.96 6.09 8.04
CA GLY A 122 -5.67 5.72 6.66
C GLY A 122 -4.81 6.77 5.96
N PHE A 123 -4.68 6.64 4.65
CA PHE A 123 -3.98 7.62 3.84
C PHE A 123 -4.77 8.93 3.78
N GLN A 124 -4.09 10.04 4.06
CA GLN A 124 -4.64 11.40 4.04
C GLN A 124 -3.94 12.18 2.92
N VAL A 125 -4.63 12.35 1.78
CA VAL A 125 -4.03 13.01 0.60
C VAL A 125 -3.57 14.43 0.92
N GLN A 126 -4.32 15.18 1.72
CA GLN A 126 -3.94 16.52 2.19
C GLN A 126 -2.63 16.58 2.99
N SER A 127 -2.15 15.43 3.50
CA SER A 127 -0.87 15.32 4.21
C SER A 127 0.28 14.90 3.30
N CYS A 128 0.03 14.64 2.01
CA CYS A 128 1.07 14.34 1.03
C CYS A 128 1.87 15.63 0.73
N GLN A 129 3.19 15.54 0.85
CA GLN A 129 4.10 16.65 0.54
C GLN A 129 4.28 16.87 -0.97
N SER A 130 3.97 15.87 -1.79
CA SER A 130 4.05 15.95 -3.24
C SER A 130 2.91 16.81 -3.77
N GLY A 131 3.10 18.12 -3.88
CA GLY A 131 2.22 19.02 -4.65
C GLY A 131 2.28 18.75 -6.16
N GLY A 132 1.44 19.43 -6.94
CA GLY A 132 1.54 19.46 -8.42
C GLY A 132 0.45 18.70 -9.17
N MET A 133 0.71 18.45 -10.46
CA MET A 133 -0.28 17.98 -11.46
C MET A 133 -0.87 16.58 -11.16
N ASN A 134 -0.19 15.76 -10.37
CA ASN A 134 -0.65 14.41 -9.97
C ASN A 134 -0.76 14.31 -8.44
N TYR A 135 -1.42 15.29 -7.81
CA TYR A 135 -1.60 15.33 -6.36
C TYR A 135 -2.41 14.13 -5.86
N GLY A 136 -1.83 13.37 -4.92
CA GLY A 136 -2.48 12.18 -4.36
C GLY A 136 -1.52 11.31 -3.56
N THR A 137 -2.00 10.13 -3.14
CA THR A 137 -1.17 9.13 -2.46
C THR A 137 -0.57 8.16 -3.46
N TRP A 138 0.74 7.96 -3.38
CA TRP A 138 1.55 7.19 -4.33
C TRP A 138 1.71 5.75 -3.85
N PHE A 139 1.52 4.78 -4.75
CA PHE A 139 1.64 3.36 -4.47
C PHE A 139 2.43 2.67 -5.59
N ALA A 140 3.37 1.80 -5.26
CA ALA A 140 4.17 1.08 -6.24
C ALA A 140 3.61 -0.33 -6.50
N TYR A 141 3.69 -0.81 -7.75
CA TYR A 141 3.35 -2.21 -8.06
C TYR A 141 4.35 -3.20 -7.49
N ASN A 142 5.60 -2.77 -7.29
CA ASN A 142 6.67 -3.61 -6.76
C ASN A 142 7.25 -3.05 -5.45
N ALA A 143 7.40 -3.92 -4.44
CA ALA A 143 8.00 -3.56 -3.16
C ALA A 143 9.42 -2.99 -3.31
N LYS A 144 10.16 -3.42 -4.35
CA LYS A 144 11.47 -2.87 -4.71
C LYS A 144 11.46 -1.35 -4.77
N TYR A 145 10.47 -0.75 -5.44
CA TYR A 145 10.40 0.70 -5.58
C TYR A 145 10.19 1.40 -4.22
N SER A 146 9.23 0.92 -3.42
CA SER A 146 8.97 1.45 -2.08
C SER A 146 10.14 1.24 -1.11
N ASN A 147 11.01 0.26 -1.37
CA ASN A 147 12.22 0.00 -0.58
C ASN A 147 13.36 0.99 -0.84
N LEU A 148 13.38 1.71 -1.99
CA LEU A 148 14.46 2.64 -2.40
C LEU A 148 14.41 4.01 -1.69
N GLY A 149 14.19 4.03 -0.37
CA GLY A 149 14.21 5.26 0.44
C GLY A 149 12.83 5.84 0.81
N TYR A 150 11.77 5.07 0.60
CA TYR A 150 10.43 5.44 1.08
C TYR A 150 10.02 4.66 2.34
N ALA A 151 10.64 3.52 2.62
CA ALA A 151 10.44 2.74 3.83
C ALA A 151 11.29 3.26 4.99
N PHE A 152 10.65 3.51 6.12
CA PHE A 152 11.25 3.84 7.41
C PHE A 152 12.10 2.66 7.87
N THR A 153 13.28 2.94 8.40
CA THR A 153 14.13 1.96 9.07
C THR A 153 14.18 2.29 10.55
N ASP A 154 13.81 1.32 11.40
CA ASP A 154 13.84 1.47 12.85
C ASP A 154 15.27 1.41 13.41
N ARG A 155 15.39 1.59 14.74
CA ARG A 155 16.70 1.58 15.41
C ARG A 155 17.39 0.22 15.38
N GLU A 156 16.66 -0.85 15.10
CA GLU A 156 17.16 -2.23 15.02
C GLU A 156 17.51 -2.63 13.57
N GLY A 157 17.36 -1.69 12.63
CA GLY A 157 17.65 -1.89 11.21
C GLY A 157 16.52 -2.57 10.44
N PHE A 158 15.33 -2.72 11.02
CA PHE A 158 14.18 -3.25 10.30
C PHE A 158 13.45 -2.15 9.54
N LYS A 159 13.03 -2.49 8.32
CA LYS A 159 12.21 -1.64 7.47
C LYS A 159 10.75 -1.94 7.65
N HIS A 160 9.93 -0.90 7.57
CA HIS A 160 8.47 -0.98 7.67
C HIS A 160 7.85 -0.57 6.33
N MET A 161 6.90 -1.36 5.85
CA MET A 161 6.19 -1.09 4.60
C MET A 161 4.72 -1.50 4.70
N PHE A 162 3.85 -0.70 4.11
CA PHE A 162 2.44 -1.07 3.96
C PHE A 162 2.22 -1.85 2.67
N ILE A 163 1.42 -2.89 2.76
CA ILE A 163 0.83 -3.60 1.62
C ILE A 163 -0.65 -3.21 1.60
N CYS A 164 -1.08 -2.60 0.51
CA CYS A 164 -2.32 -1.83 0.45
C CYS A 164 -3.25 -2.42 -0.61
N VAL A 165 -4.55 -2.45 -0.30
CA VAL A 165 -5.58 -2.61 -1.33
C VAL A 165 -5.84 -1.23 -1.95
N VAL A 166 -5.60 -1.10 -3.25
CA VAL A 166 -5.71 0.18 -3.97
C VAL A 166 -6.76 0.07 -5.06
N SER A 167 -7.77 0.94 -5.00
CA SER A 167 -8.87 1.02 -5.97
C SER A 167 -8.48 1.85 -7.18
N TYR A 168 -9.02 1.51 -8.35
CA TYR A 168 -8.89 2.34 -9.56
C TYR A 168 -9.86 3.54 -9.58
N TYR A 169 -10.78 3.64 -8.61
CA TYR A 169 -11.91 4.58 -8.68
C TYR A 169 -11.53 6.06 -8.74
N TYR A 170 -10.43 6.50 -8.14
CA TYR A 170 -9.96 7.89 -8.28
C TYR A 170 -8.46 7.88 -8.53
N THR A 171 -8.05 7.26 -9.62
CA THR A 171 -6.67 7.28 -10.08
C THR A 171 -6.40 8.58 -10.83
N VAL A 172 -5.35 9.30 -10.44
CA VAL A 172 -4.87 10.51 -11.13
C VAL A 172 -3.65 10.23 -12.01
N MET A 173 -2.91 9.16 -11.71
CA MET A 173 -1.77 8.69 -12.50
C MET A 173 -1.66 7.16 -12.37
N ASP A 174 -1.36 6.47 -13.47
CA ASP A 174 -1.00 5.05 -13.48
C ASP A 174 0.05 4.82 -14.57
N ASN A 175 1.19 4.28 -14.20
CA ASN A 175 2.28 3.91 -15.11
C ASN A 175 2.85 2.54 -14.72
N LEU A 176 3.88 2.09 -15.42
CA LEU A 176 4.46 0.75 -15.19
C LEU A 176 4.99 0.51 -13.77
N GLU A 177 5.37 1.57 -13.05
CA GLU A 177 5.98 1.46 -11.72
C GLU A 177 4.98 1.70 -10.59
N MET A 178 4.05 2.64 -10.78
CA MET A 178 3.26 3.19 -9.68
C MET A 178 1.90 3.76 -10.12
N ARG A 179 1.02 3.90 -9.14
CA ARG A 179 -0.29 4.52 -9.25
C ARG A 179 -0.42 5.61 -8.18
N VAL A 180 -1.05 6.71 -8.55
CA VAL A 180 -1.43 7.78 -7.62
C VAL A 180 -2.94 7.85 -7.56
N VAL A 181 -3.48 7.81 -6.35
CA VAL A 181 -4.93 7.83 -6.11
C VAL A 181 -5.34 8.95 -5.16
N GLY A 182 -6.59 9.38 -5.29
CA GLY A 182 -7.21 10.37 -4.42
C GLY A 182 -7.64 9.80 -3.07
N GLN A 183 -8.31 10.66 -2.29
CA GLN A 183 -8.71 10.35 -0.92
C GLN A 183 -9.67 9.14 -0.89
N GLY A 184 -9.44 8.24 0.06
CA GLY A 184 -10.30 7.07 0.25
C GLY A 184 -10.17 5.97 -0.81
N CYS A 185 -9.22 6.06 -1.74
CA CYS A 185 -8.99 5.05 -2.78
C CYS A 185 -7.91 4.01 -2.44
N ALA A 186 -7.42 4.00 -1.20
CA ALA A 186 -6.51 2.98 -0.70
C ALA A 186 -6.81 2.61 0.75
N TYR A 187 -6.58 1.35 1.08
CA TYR A 187 -6.66 0.82 2.44
C TYR A 187 -5.35 0.11 2.80
N PRO A 188 -4.67 0.51 3.89
CA PRO A 188 -3.48 -0.22 4.36
C PRO A 188 -3.96 -1.56 4.94
N GLN A 189 -3.62 -2.66 4.27
CA GLN A 189 -4.13 -3.99 4.62
C GLN A 189 -3.20 -4.73 5.56
N TRP A 190 -1.90 -4.68 5.26
CA TRP A 190 -0.87 -5.22 6.13
C TRP A 190 0.24 -4.19 6.38
N LEU A 191 0.89 -4.31 7.53
CA LEU A 191 2.17 -3.73 7.83
C LEU A 191 3.21 -4.85 7.91
N ILE A 192 4.27 -4.77 7.12
CA ILE A 192 5.36 -5.75 7.11
C ILE A 192 6.63 -5.13 7.69
N LYS A 193 7.24 -5.83 8.65
CA LYS A 193 8.54 -5.53 9.26
C LYS A 193 9.57 -6.52 8.74
N TYR A 194 10.63 -6.03 8.11
CA TYR A 194 11.60 -6.89 7.43
C TYR A 194 13.02 -6.31 7.43
N LYS A 195 14.01 -7.18 7.25
CA LYS A 195 15.38 -6.81 6.85
C LYS A 195 15.58 -7.19 5.39
N SER A 196 16.23 -6.31 4.65
CA SER A 196 16.78 -6.62 3.34
C SER A 196 18.27 -6.36 3.41
N GLU A 197 19.09 -7.16 2.73
CA GLU A 197 20.47 -6.76 2.52
C GLU A 197 20.53 -5.35 1.92
N PRO A 198 21.55 -4.55 2.28
CA PRO A 198 21.80 -3.31 1.57
C PRO A 198 21.91 -3.66 0.08
N TYR A 199 21.20 -2.91 -0.77
CA TYR A 199 21.51 -2.97 -2.20
C TYR A 199 23.03 -2.77 -2.30
N PRO A 200 23.77 -3.64 -3.02
CA PRO A 200 25.19 -3.44 -3.20
C PRO A 200 25.34 -2.00 -3.65
N SER A 201 25.94 -1.17 -2.78
CA SER A 201 26.33 0.16 -3.20
C SER A 201 27.20 -0.12 -4.40
N TYR A 202 26.80 0.37 -5.56
CA TYR A 202 27.78 0.57 -6.60
C TYR A 202 28.80 1.49 -5.95
N SER A 203 29.89 0.90 -5.44
CA SER A 203 31.08 1.64 -5.09
C SER A 203 31.40 2.36 -6.39
N ALA A 204 31.14 3.66 -6.41
CA ALA A 204 31.49 4.47 -7.54
C ALA A 204 33.00 4.27 -7.70
N ALA A 205 33.38 3.49 -8.70
CA ALA A 205 34.74 3.44 -9.18
C ALA A 205 34.99 4.83 -9.77
N PHE A 206 35.52 5.71 -8.93
CA PHE A 206 36.18 6.95 -9.33
C PHE A 206 37.68 6.68 -9.32
#